data_AF-A0A7J2UW37-F1
#
_entry.id   AF-A0A7J2UW37-F1
#
_cell.length_a   1.000
_cell.length_b   1.000
_cell.length_c   1.000
_cell.angle_alpha   90.00
_cell.angle_beta   90.00
_cell.angle_gamma   90.00
#
_symmetry.space_group_name_H-M   'P 1'
#
loop_
_entity.id
_entity.type
_entity.pdbx_description
1 polymer ?
#
loop_
_entity_poly.entity_id
_entity_poly.type
_entity_poly.pdbx_seq_one_letter_code
_entity_poly.pdbx_strand_id
1 'polypeptide(L)'
;MKTCSVFLIVILLVLPAIPLQAEDQEKTLFIPNPVSHTGSNQKTLSYQNGSCIIIRDDYGVPHVYADTHEEIAFGVGYAIAEDRLWQADVFRREATGRLSEIGIGNASNDHWTRIYGYTTEENTELFSTIQSPYKEMIASYAEGINLYITEAIANPTEKMPNEYIARNITPKLWTVEDSLSIGQLMVRRWGEGGGMELIFTLVLQQLMQRNGIRKGWKIFNDACPQVDPGATTTIQSNDTEPPLIPLFCPPFFPWVLRESAQYIVRMKQQEQLFCESHGLLYHFGSNGWVVAPERSETGNALLLGGPQMGHSIPQIVAEIGMHGAGINASGMTFPGVGPAIAIGANTYGAWTTTSGLSDGVDTYIEILHPLDKTRYFFNGSWQKMENRTEIIYDKHGDSSEFFCYRTIHGPVLDIRWRPFIGGIAVSSRMAFWKQEYHTIEGVMSFQQCTNITEFEQGVSQIVSSHNWFWADRNGDIGYYHSGYYPIRPTYGVFHRRLDDRFPLLGTGKEEWRGIVPFEDLPQQRNPPAGFFANWNNKPEISWIHAEAEVGPLWGEGHIVNRIQELLAADETVSFQDMKDICENVAYHDAYGTYFKPFLLSAMYNTAGSLVMWYTRWNHGTVMKTM
;
A
#
# COMPACT_ATOMS: atom_id res chain seq x y z
N MET A 1 -31.07 53.83 58.78
CA MET A 1 -29.62 53.54 58.58
C MET A 1 -29.41 53.31 57.08
N LYS A 2 -28.99 54.33 56.32
CA LYS A 2 -27.63 54.54 55.76
C LYS A 2 -27.21 53.38 54.81
N THR A 3 -27.38 53.51 53.48
CA THR A 3 -26.41 54.02 52.44
C THR A 3 -25.17 53.14 52.28
N CYS A 4 -24.57 52.81 51.13
CA CYS A 4 -24.58 53.34 49.76
C CYS A 4 -23.93 52.34 48.78
N SER A 5 -24.40 52.38 47.52
CA SER A 5 -23.85 52.11 46.16
C SER A 5 -22.42 51.59 45.92
N VAL A 6 -22.23 50.76 44.87
CA VAL A 6 -21.54 51.09 43.58
C VAL A 6 -21.98 50.13 42.45
N PHE A 7 -22.12 50.70 41.24
CA PHE A 7 -22.60 50.20 39.93
C PHE A 7 -21.64 49.27 39.18
N LEU A 8 -22.15 48.41 38.28
CA LEU A 8 -21.68 48.38 36.88
C LEU A 8 -22.76 47.85 35.91
N ILE A 9 -22.82 48.50 34.76
CA ILE A 9 -23.79 48.44 33.67
C ILE A 9 -23.44 47.32 32.68
N VAL A 10 -24.44 46.57 32.19
CA VAL A 10 -24.33 45.84 30.91
C VAL A 10 -25.46 46.33 30.00
N ILE A 11 -25.05 46.92 28.87
CA ILE A 11 -25.91 47.46 27.82
C ILE A 11 -26.37 46.31 26.92
N LEU A 12 -27.69 46.20 26.76
CA LEU A 12 -28.36 45.52 25.65
C LEU A 12 -28.22 46.41 24.40
N LEU A 13 -27.58 45.88 23.35
CA LEU A 13 -27.67 46.42 21.99
C LEU A 13 -28.17 45.32 21.06
N VAL A 14 -29.45 45.43 20.73
CA VAL A 14 -30.10 44.84 19.56
C VAL A 14 -29.76 45.72 18.37
N LEU A 15 -29.24 45.16 17.26
CA LEU A 15 -29.29 45.71 15.90
C LEU A 15 -28.88 44.59 14.89
N PRO A 16 -29.23 44.71 13.59
CA PRO A 16 -30.23 43.87 12.93
C PRO A 16 -29.65 42.75 12.06
N ALA A 17 -30.48 41.75 11.76
CA ALA A 17 -30.21 40.73 10.76
C ALA A 17 -30.01 41.39 9.37
N ILE A 18 -28.79 41.26 8.85
CA ILE A 18 -28.49 41.43 7.43
C ILE A 18 -28.63 40.03 6.81
N PRO A 19 -29.51 39.83 5.81
CA PRO A 19 -29.48 38.61 5.03
C PRO A 19 -28.25 38.69 4.13
N LEU A 20 -27.19 37.96 4.48
CA LEU A 20 -26.18 37.64 3.48
C LEU A 20 -26.84 36.63 2.54
N GLN A 21 -27.21 37.12 1.35
CA GLN A 21 -27.41 36.26 0.18
C GLN A 21 -26.16 35.38 0.07
N ALA A 22 -26.35 34.08 0.22
CA ALA A 22 -25.40 33.11 -0.27
C ALA A 22 -25.31 33.35 -1.78
N GLU A 23 -24.20 33.92 -2.24
CA GLU A 23 -23.78 33.76 -3.62
C GLU A 23 -23.75 32.26 -3.88
N ASP A 24 -24.29 31.82 -5.02
CA ASP A 24 -24.08 30.49 -5.56
C ASP A 24 -22.56 30.30 -5.73
N GLN A 25 -21.87 29.86 -4.67
CA GLN A 25 -20.53 29.33 -4.79
C GLN A 25 -20.71 28.05 -5.60
N GLU A 26 -20.31 28.09 -6.88
CA GLU A 26 -20.04 26.87 -7.62
C GLU A 26 -19.20 25.98 -6.69
N LYS A 27 -19.74 24.82 -6.34
CA LYS A 27 -19.03 23.77 -5.59
C LYS A 27 -17.79 23.41 -6.40
N THR A 28 -16.70 24.11 -6.14
CA THR A 28 -15.47 24.05 -6.94
C THR A 28 -14.46 23.24 -6.16
N LEU A 29 -14.16 22.05 -6.68
CA LEU A 29 -13.01 21.30 -6.24
C LEU A 29 -11.75 22.12 -6.56
N PHE A 30 -10.87 22.37 -5.58
CA PHE A 30 -9.58 22.97 -5.86
C PHE A 30 -8.69 21.92 -6.53
N ILE A 31 -8.70 21.91 -7.85
CA ILE A 31 -7.65 21.30 -8.65
C ILE A 31 -6.61 22.40 -8.83
N PRO A 32 -5.31 22.18 -8.57
CA PRO A 32 -4.29 23.14 -8.94
C PRO A 32 -4.52 23.58 -10.39
N ASN A 33 -4.95 24.83 -10.57
CA ASN A 33 -5.22 25.34 -11.90
C ASN A 33 -3.90 25.33 -12.69
N PRO A 34 -3.96 25.05 -14.00
CA PRO A 34 -2.85 25.29 -14.92
C PRO A 34 -2.15 26.61 -14.59
N VAL A 35 -0.84 26.58 -14.40
CA VAL A 35 -0.08 27.84 -14.28
C VAL A 35 -0.34 28.68 -15.52
N SER A 36 -0.69 29.94 -15.29
CA SER A 36 -1.02 30.90 -16.33
C SER A 36 0.10 30.99 -17.35
N HIS A 37 -0.27 30.84 -18.63
CA HIS A 37 0.61 30.83 -19.80
C HIS A 37 1.48 32.09 -19.94
N THR A 38 2.64 32.14 -19.30
CA THR A 38 3.63 33.20 -19.52
C THR A 38 5.07 32.68 -19.54
N GLY A 39 5.47 32.00 -20.62
CA GLY A 39 6.87 31.95 -21.11
C GLY A 39 7.91 31.08 -20.36
N SER A 40 8.89 30.59 -21.12
CA SER A 40 10.07 29.72 -20.83
C SER A 40 9.88 28.31 -20.28
N ASN A 41 8.79 27.98 -19.57
CA ASN A 41 8.60 26.65 -18.96
C ASN A 41 7.72 25.69 -19.80
N GLN A 42 7.61 25.93 -21.11
CA GLN A 42 6.79 25.15 -22.02
C GLN A 42 7.65 24.40 -23.04
N LYS A 43 7.32 23.12 -23.27
CA LYS A 43 7.94 22.25 -24.26
C LYS A 43 6.86 21.60 -25.12
N THR A 44 7.01 21.62 -26.44
CA THR A 44 6.14 20.90 -27.37
C THR A 44 6.90 19.72 -27.95
N LEU A 45 6.29 18.54 -27.92
CA LEU A 45 6.85 17.31 -28.49
C LEU A 45 5.92 16.79 -29.57
N SER A 46 6.47 16.45 -30.74
CA SER A 46 5.71 15.79 -31.80
C SER A 46 5.59 14.30 -31.48
N TYR A 47 4.39 13.74 -31.65
CA TYR A 47 4.14 12.31 -31.49
C TYR A 47 3.23 11.82 -32.61
N GLN A 48 3.72 10.88 -33.42
CA GLN A 48 3.01 10.38 -34.61
C GLN A 48 2.51 11.52 -35.52
N ASN A 49 1.19 11.69 -35.66
CA ASN A 49 0.55 12.73 -36.47
C ASN A 49 0.08 13.95 -35.66
N GLY A 50 0.34 13.99 -34.36
CA GLY A 50 -0.04 15.09 -33.48
C GLY A 50 1.10 15.51 -32.55
N SER A 51 0.76 16.02 -31.37
CA SER A 51 1.73 16.57 -30.42
C SER A 51 1.19 16.65 -29.00
N CYS A 52 2.10 16.70 -28.03
CA CYS A 52 1.79 17.05 -26.66
C CYS A 52 2.57 18.30 -26.23
N ILE A 53 2.01 19.04 -25.28
CA ILE A 53 2.63 20.21 -24.67
C ILE A 53 2.86 19.92 -23.18
N ILE A 54 4.09 20.08 -22.71
CA ILE A 54 4.45 19.98 -21.31
C ILE A 54 4.69 21.40 -20.78
N ILE A 55 3.98 21.78 -19.72
CA ILE A 55 4.13 23.05 -19.02
C ILE A 55 4.51 22.74 -17.58
N ARG A 56 5.59 23.34 -17.06
CA ARG A 56 5.98 23.18 -15.66
C ARG A 56 5.50 24.35 -14.80
N ASP A 57 4.95 24.04 -13.64
CA ASP A 57 4.54 25.02 -12.65
C ASP A 57 5.74 25.61 -11.87
N ASP A 58 5.46 26.49 -10.90
CA ASP A 58 6.48 27.15 -10.08
C ASP A 58 7.24 26.19 -9.14
N TYR A 59 6.70 24.98 -8.92
CA TYR A 59 7.35 23.89 -8.17
C TYR A 59 8.06 22.88 -9.08
N GLY A 60 7.97 23.07 -10.40
CA GLY A 60 8.53 22.19 -11.41
C GLY A 60 7.64 20.99 -11.77
N VAL A 61 6.40 20.92 -11.28
CA VAL A 61 5.44 19.85 -11.60
C VAL A 61 5.08 19.92 -13.09
N PRO A 62 5.24 18.83 -13.86
CA PRO A 62 4.85 18.82 -15.26
C PRO A 62 3.33 18.65 -15.43
N HIS A 63 2.74 19.50 -16.26
CA HIS A 63 1.37 19.40 -16.74
C HIS A 63 1.39 19.10 -18.25
N VAL A 64 0.83 17.97 -18.65
CA VAL A 64 0.83 17.47 -20.02
C VAL A 64 -0.53 17.71 -20.67
N TYR A 65 -0.54 18.39 -21.81
CA TYR A 65 -1.71 18.71 -22.62
C TYR A 65 -1.62 18.00 -23.97
N ALA A 66 -2.64 17.23 -24.35
CA ALA A 66 -2.76 16.67 -25.69
C ALA A 66 -4.20 16.26 -26.05
N ASP A 67 -4.45 15.92 -27.31
CA ASP A 67 -5.80 15.63 -27.81
C ASP A 67 -6.18 14.14 -27.66
N THR A 68 -5.19 13.25 -27.48
CA THR A 68 -5.38 11.80 -27.34
C THR A 68 -4.73 11.22 -26.07
N HIS A 69 -5.20 10.05 -25.62
CA HIS A 69 -4.64 9.37 -24.45
C HIS A 69 -3.17 8.97 -24.65
N GLU A 70 -2.83 8.54 -25.86
CA GLU A 70 -1.49 8.13 -26.26
C GLU A 70 -0.50 9.30 -26.24
N GLU A 71 -0.90 10.47 -26.74
CA GLU A 71 -0.07 11.69 -26.67
C GLU A 71 0.12 12.19 -25.24
N ILE A 72 -0.92 12.13 -24.39
CA ILE A 72 -0.79 12.42 -22.97
C ILE A 72 0.22 11.47 -22.34
N ALA A 73 0.05 10.15 -22.55
CA ALA A 73 0.92 9.15 -21.99
C ALA A 73 2.38 9.31 -22.43
N PHE A 74 2.61 9.61 -23.72
CA PHE A 74 3.92 9.92 -24.28
C PHE A 74 4.56 11.14 -23.60
N GLY A 75 3.81 12.24 -23.46
CA GLY A 75 4.29 13.44 -22.78
C GLY A 75 4.62 13.20 -21.31
N VAL A 76 3.80 12.41 -20.60
CA VAL A 76 4.05 12.00 -19.21
C VAL A 76 5.32 11.17 -19.11
N GLY A 77 5.53 10.20 -20.01
CA GLY A 77 6.75 9.40 -20.06
C GLY A 77 8.00 10.23 -20.27
N TYR A 78 7.96 11.20 -21.19
CA TYR A 78 9.06 12.12 -21.41
C TYR A 78 9.33 13.01 -20.18
N ALA A 79 8.30 13.59 -19.58
CA ALA A 79 8.44 14.46 -18.41
C ALA A 79 9.03 13.72 -17.20
N ILE A 80 8.55 12.51 -16.94
CA ILE A 80 9.08 11.67 -15.86
C ILE A 80 10.52 11.25 -16.13
N ALA A 81 10.89 10.92 -17.37
CA ALA A 81 12.29 10.65 -17.70
C ALA A 81 13.17 11.90 -17.51
N GLU A 82 12.68 13.06 -17.91
CA GLU A 82 13.40 14.33 -17.73
C GLU A 82 13.77 14.60 -16.27
N ASP A 83 12.88 14.27 -15.34
CA ASP A 83 13.10 14.54 -13.92
C ASP A 83 13.75 13.36 -13.19
N ARG A 84 13.34 12.13 -13.52
CA ARG A 84 13.50 10.94 -12.68
C ARG A 84 14.05 9.72 -13.41
N LEU A 85 14.69 9.86 -14.59
CA LEU A 85 15.19 8.71 -15.37
C LEU A 85 16.07 7.75 -14.56
N TRP A 86 17.05 8.24 -13.81
CA TRP A 86 17.91 7.36 -12.99
C TRP A 86 17.10 6.60 -11.93
N GLN A 87 16.16 7.28 -11.26
CA GLN A 87 15.30 6.67 -10.25
C GLN A 87 14.39 5.59 -10.86
N ALA A 88 13.77 5.87 -12.01
CA ALA A 88 12.99 4.89 -12.76
C ALA A 88 13.83 3.68 -13.17
N ASP A 89 15.09 3.89 -13.62
CA ASP A 89 16.01 2.79 -13.95
C ASP A 89 16.35 1.93 -12.73
N VAL A 90 16.53 2.54 -11.57
CA VAL A 90 16.71 1.81 -10.30
C VAL A 90 15.45 0.99 -9.97
N PHE A 91 14.24 1.54 -10.14
CA PHE A 91 13.00 0.80 -9.87
C PHE A 91 12.78 -0.37 -10.83
N ARG A 92 13.02 -0.22 -12.16
CA ARG A 92 12.91 -1.39 -13.06
C ARG A 92 13.95 -2.46 -12.73
N ARG A 93 15.12 -2.08 -12.24
CA ARG A 93 16.18 -3.02 -11.82
C ARG A 93 15.85 -3.70 -10.50
N GLU A 94 15.24 -2.99 -9.56
CA GLU A 94 14.69 -3.58 -8.36
C GLU A 94 13.62 -4.61 -8.72
N ALA A 95 12.69 -4.25 -9.60
CA ALA A 95 11.58 -5.11 -10.02
C ALA A 95 12.02 -6.35 -10.81
N THR A 96 13.11 -6.25 -11.58
CA THR A 96 13.62 -7.34 -12.42
C THR A 96 14.80 -8.11 -11.79
N GLY A 97 15.23 -7.73 -10.58
CA GLY A 97 16.38 -8.32 -9.90
C GLY A 97 17.67 -8.14 -10.71
N ARG A 98 18.02 -6.88 -10.97
CA ARG A 98 19.19 -6.43 -11.75
C ARG A 98 19.91 -5.24 -11.11
N LEU A 99 19.79 -5.07 -9.78
CA LEU A 99 20.47 -4.00 -9.06
C LEU A 99 21.98 -4.26 -9.00
N SER A 100 22.42 -5.53 -8.94
CA SER A 100 23.85 -5.84 -8.81
C SER A 100 24.66 -5.40 -10.03
N GLU A 101 24.04 -5.36 -11.21
CA GLU A 101 24.63 -4.86 -12.46
C GLU A 101 25.10 -3.41 -12.38
N ILE A 102 24.49 -2.60 -11.51
CA ILE A 102 24.84 -1.18 -11.32
C ILE A 102 25.57 -0.93 -10.00
N GLY A 103 25.98 -2.00 -9.33
CA GLY A 103 26.70 -1.94 -8.06
C GLY A 103 25.82 -1.59 -6.86
N ILE A 104 24.51 -1.77 -6.96
CA ILE A 104 23.56 -1.64 -5.86
C ILE A 104 23.17 -3.07 -5.43
N GLY A 105 23.37 -3.42 -4.16
CA GLY A 105 23.13 -4.79 -3.69
C GLY A 105 24.10 -5.82 -4.27
N ASN A 106 23.67 -7.08 -4.29
CA ASN A 106 24.46 -8.23 -4.76
C ASN A 106 23.55 -9.29 -5.42
N ALA A 107 24.17 -10.33 -5.98
CA ALA A 107 23.45 -11.36 -6.72
C ALA A 107 22.39 -12.12 -5.87
N SER A 108 22.54 -12.20 -4.55
CA SER A 108 21.51 -12.80 -3.68
C SER A 108 20.28 -11.91 -3.52
N ASN A 109 20.45 -10.57 -3.51
CA ASN A 109 19.31 -9.65 -3.53
C ASN A 109 18.52 -9.81 -4.83
N ASP A 110 19.23 -9.79 -5.95
CA ASP A 110 18.63 -9.96 -7.28
C ASP A 110 17.95 -11.32 -7.44
N HIS A 111 18.56 -12.40 -6.93
CA HIS A 111 17.96 -13.75 -6.95
C HIS A 111 16.65 -13.78 -6.17
N TRP A 112 16.62 -13.17 -4.98
CA TRP A 112 15.43 -13.12 -4.15
C TRP A 112 14.25 -12.43 -4.86
N THR A 113 14.49 -11.30 -5.54
CA THR A 113 13.47 -10.68 -6.40
C THR A 113 12.99 -11.64 -7.49
N ARG A 114 13.91 -12.33 -8.18
CA ARG A 114 13.57 -13.23 -9.30
C ARG A 114 12.84 -14.51 -8.89
N ILE A 115 12.80 -14.86 -7.61
CA ILE A 115 11.91 -15.92 -7.09
C ILE A 115 10.45 -15.54 -7.35
N TYR A 116 10.07 -14.29 -7.05
CA TYR A 116 8.72 -13.77 -7.27
C TYR A 116 8.52 -13.15 -8.68
N GLY A 117 9.60 -12.77 -9.35
CA GLY A 117 9.55 -12.13 -10.67
C GLY A 117 8.99 -13.02 -11.78
N TYR A 118 8.43 -12.38 -12.80
CA TYR A 118 8.03 -13.02 -14.07
C TYR A 118 9.17 -12.98 -15.08
N THR A 119 9.19 -13.95 -16.00
CA THR A 119 10.10 -13.85 -17.15
C THR A 119 9.62 -12.77 -18.13
N THR A 120 10.51 -12.35 -19.04
CA THR A 120 10.13 -11.46 -20.13
C THR A 120 8.98 -12.04 -20.95
N GLU A 121 9.01 -13.33 -21.26
CA GLU A 121 7.96 -14.01 -22.03
C GLU A 121 6.61 -14.00 -21.28
N GLU A 122 6.64 -14.26 -19.97
CA GLU A 122 5.44 -14.17 -19.13
C GLU A 122 4.87 -12.73 -19.14
N ASN A 123 5.72 -11.72 -19.02
CA ASN A 123 5.28 -10.32 -19.08
C ASN A 123 4.74 -9.93 -20.46
N THR A 124 5.36 -10.38 -21.56
CA THR A 124 4.84 -10.16 -22.91
C THR A 124 3.48 -10.85 -23.10
N GLU A 125 3.31 -12.07 -22.59
CA GLU A 125 2.02 -12.77 -22.62
C GLU A 125 0.96 -11.99 -21.83
N LEU A 126 1.27 -11.57 -20.59
CA LEU A 126 0.37 -10.76 -19.77
C LEU A 126 -0.02 -9.47 -20.48
N PHE A 127 0.95 -8.73 -21.02
CA PHE A 127 0.69 -7.50 -21.77
C PHE A 127 -0.24 -7.72 -22.97
N SER A 128 -0.11 -8.87 -23.65
CA SER A 128 -0.97 -9.20 -24.78
C SER A 128 -2.45 -9.38 -24.40
N THR A 129 -2.71 -9.79 -23.15
CA THR A 129 -4.08 -10.03 -22.63
C THR A 129 -4.82 -8.75 -22.26
N ILE A 130 -4.09 -7.65 -21.99
CA ILE A 130 -4.67 -6.35 -21.69
C ILE A 130 -5.51 -5.88 -22.89
N GLN A 131 -6.75 -5.45 -22.63
CA GLN A 131 -7.71 -4.96 -23.64
C GLN A 131 -8.17 -3.51 -23.37
N SER A 132 -7.87 -2.96 -22.20
CA SER A 132 -8.24 -1.59 -21.87
C SER A 132 -7.30 -0.58 -22.56
N PRO A 133 -7.68 0.71 -22.64
CA PRO A 133 -6.80 1.77 -23.17
C PRO A 133 -5.44 1.87 -22.48
N TYR A 134 -5.27 1.25 -21.31
CA TYR A 134 -3.98 1.17 -20.61
C TYR A 134 -2.88 0.58 -21.50
N LYS A 135 -3.22 -0.39 -22.36
CA LYS A 135 -2.26 -1.06 -23.23
C LYS A 135 -1.56 -0.11 -24.19
N GLU A 136 -2.32 0.73 -24.88
CA GLU A 136 -1.78 1.72 -25.80
C GLU A 136 -1.07 2.85 -25.03
N MET A 137 -1.67 3.29 -23.92
CA MET A 137 -1.08 4.34 -23.08
C MET A 137 0.29 3.94 -22.49
N ILE A 138 0.45 2.73 -21.93
CA ILE A 138 1.74 2.31 -21.37
C ILE A 138 2.82 2.16 -22.46
N ALA A 139 2.44 1.77 -23.69
CA ALA A 139 3.35 1.73 -24.82
C ALA A 139 3.82 3.14 -25.23
N SER A 140 2.90 4.09 -25.38
CA SER A 140 3.25 5.49 -25.67
C SER A 140 4.08 6.13 -24.55
N TYR A 141 3.79 5.80 -23.29
CA TYR A 141 4.61 6.22 -22.15
C TYR A 141 6.06 5.72 -22.25
N ALA A 142 6.28 4.45 -22.62
CA ALA A 142 7.61 3.91 -22.86
C ALA A 142 8.32 4.62 -24.03
N GLU A 143 7.61 4.96 -25.10
CA GLU A 143 8.14 5.75 -26.21
C GLU A 143 8.57 7.16 -25.78
N GLY A 144 7.82 7.80 -24.88
CA GLY A 144 8.18 9.10 -24.29
C GLY A 144 9.48 9.04 -23.48
N ILE A 145 9.63 8.01 -22.64
CA ILE A 145 10.89 7.75 -21.92
C ILE A 145 12.05 7.55 -22.92
N ASN A 146 11.82 6.77 -23.96
CA ASN A 146 12.83 6.45 -24.97
C ASN A 146 13.29 7.66 -25.77
N LEU A 147 12.39 8.62 -26.05
CA LEU A 147 12.77 9.88 -26.66
C LEU A 147 13.78 10.61 -25.76
N TYR A 148 13.47 10.76 -24.47
CA TYR A 148 14.40 11.44 -23.54
C TYR A 148 15.74 10.69 -23.41
N ILE A 149 15.72 9.35 -23.29
CA ILE A 149 16.96 8.54 -23.25
C ILE A 149 17.82 8.79 -24.50
N THR A 150 17.20 8.82 -25.68
CA THR A 150 17.91 9.07 -26.95
C THR A 150 18.56 10.45 -26.96
N GLU A 151 17.83 11.47 -26.51
CA GLU A 151 18.35 12.84 -26.39
C GLU A 151 19.48 12.94 -25.35
N ALA A 152 19.36 12.24 -24.22
CA ALA A 152 20.39 12.19 -23.18
C ALA A 152 21.68 11.54 -23.67
N ILE A 153 21.59 10.46 -24.45
CA ILE A 153 22.75 9.82 -25.09
C ILE A 153 23.39 10.75 -26.12
N ALA A 154 22.58 11.48 -26.90
CA ALA A 154 23.07 12.40 -27.93
C ALA A 154 23.71 13.67 -27.35
N ASN A 155 23.24 14.14 -26.18
CA ASN A 155 23.77 15.31 -25.49
C ASN A 155 24.01 15.04 -23.98
N PRO A 156 25.05 14.25 -23.64
CA PRO A 156 25.25 13.82 -22.26
C PRO A 156 25.56 14.95 -21.29
N THR A 157 26.16 16.04 -21.75
CA THR A 157 26.56 17.16 -20.89
C THR A 157 25.39 17.96 -20.34
N GLU A 158 24.25 17.98 -21.04
CA GLU A 158 23.09 18.78 -20.66
C GLU A 158 21.91 17.94 -20.16
N LYS A 159 21.78 16.69 -20.66
CA LYS A 159 20.58 15.87 -20.44
C LYS A 159 20.82 14.56 -19.70
N MET A 160 22.05 14.07 -19.60
CA MET A 160 22.29 12.80 -18.91
C MET A 160 22.23 13.03 -17.39
N PRO A 161 21.42 12.24 -16.64
CA PRO A 161 21.51 12.25 -15.18
C PRO A 161 22.94 11.98 -14.70
N ASN A 162 23.39 12.73 -13.71
CA ASN A 162 24.78 12.69 -13.22
C ASN A 162 25.18 11.30 -12.70
N GLU A 163 24.22 10.52 -12.20
CA GLU A 163 24.45 9.18 -11.67
C GLU A 163 24.96 8.21 -12.73
N TYR A 164 24.47 8.33 -13.98
CA TYR A 164 24.96 7.56 -15.11
C TYR A 164 26.40 7.91 -15.47
N ILE A 165 26.72 9.22 -15.53
CA ILE A 165 28.07 9.72 -15.80
C ILE A 165 29.03 9.24 -14.70
N ALA A 166 28.66 9.43 -13.43
CA ALA A 166 29.47 9.07 -12.28
C ALA A 166 29.78 7.57 -12.19
N ARG A 167 28.89 6.72 -12.73
CA ARG A 167 29.02 5.26 -12.74
C ARG A 167 29.52 4.69 -14.07
N ASN A 168 29.71 5.53 -15.09
CA ASN A 168 30.03 5.11 -16.44
C ASN A 168 29.03 4.06 -16.98
N ILE A 169 27.74 4.32 -16.78
CA ILE A 169 26.64 3.48 -17.24
C ILE A 169 25.88 4.23 -18.35
N THR A 170 25.61 3.55 -19.46
CA THR A 170 24.70 4.06 -20.49
C THR A 170 23.29 3.52 -20.23
N PRO A 171 22.25 4.38 -20.16
CA PRO A 171 20.88 3.91 -20.01
C PRO A 171 20.47 3.03 -21.20
N LYS A 172 19.77 1.92 -20.90
CA LYS A 172 19.10 1.11 -21.93
C LYS A 172 17.73 1.69 -22.24
N LEU A 173 17.30 1.58 -23.49
CA LEU A 173 15.93 1.88 -23.90
C LEU A 173 14.93 1.13 -23.00
N TRP A 174 13.83 1.81 -22.72
CA TRP A 174 12.70 1.39 -21.91
C TRP A 174 11.75 0.52 -22.71
N THR A 175 11.22 -0.54 -22.09
CA THR A 175 10.18 -1.38 -22.69
C THR A 175 8.90 -1.33 -21.86
N VAL A 176 7.78 -1.80 -22.42
CA VAL A 176 6.53 -1.92 -21.66
C VAL A 176 6.65 -2.88 -20.49
N GLU A 177 7.47 -3.93 -20.63
CA GLU A 177 7.76 -4.89 -19.57
C GLU A 177 8.49 -4.26 -18.39
N ASP A 178 9.33 -3.24 -18.61
CA ASP A 178 9.96 -2.49 -17.51
C ASP A 178 8.88 -1.83 -16.63
N SER A 179 7.90 -1.16 -17.26
CA SER A 179 6.79 -0.52 -16.55
C SER A 179 5.86 -1.52 -15.85
N LEU A 180 5.52 -2.62 -16.54
CA LEU A 180 4.72 -3.69 -15.93
C LEU A 180 5.42 -4.32 -14.73
N SER A 181 6.74 -4.53 -14.81
CA SER A 181 7.52 -5.10 -13.70
C SER A 181 7.52 -4.18 -12.49
N ILE A 182 7.69 -2.87 -12.70
CA ILE A 182 7.58 -1.87 -11.61
C ILE A 182 6.18 -1.91 -10.98
N GLY A 183 5.12 -1.92 -11.80
CA GLY A 183 3.74 -2.00 -11.30
C GLY A 183 3.48 -3.26 -10.48
N GLN A 184 3.95 -4.42 -10.95
CA GLN A 184 3.87 -5.70 -10.22
C GLN A 184 4.60 -5.65 -8.88
N LEU A 185 5.81 -5.09 -8.84
CA LEU A 185 6.57 -4.91 -7.61
C LEU A 185 5.80 -4.01 -6.63
N MET A 186 5.29 -2.87 -7.08
CA MET A 186 4.53 -1.94 -6.23
C MET A 186 3.26 -2.57 -5.66
N VAL A 187 2.50 -3.29 -6.49
CA VAL A 187 1.30 -4.03 -6.07
C VAL A 187 1.65 -5.02 -4.95
N ARG A 188 2.78 -5.72 -5.04
CA ARG A 188 3.24 -6.64 -4.00
C ARG A 188 3.81 -5.94 -2.77
N ARG A 189 4.39 -4.73 -2.91
CA ARG A 189 4.97 -4.01 -1.76
C ARG A 189 3.93 -3.34 -0.88
N TRP A 190 2.87 -2.80 -1.48
CA TRP A 190 1.87 -1.99 -0.74
C TRP A 190 0.45 -2.54 -0.76
N GLY A 191 0.17 -3.48 -1.66
CA GLY A 191 -1.12 -4.15 -1.80
C GLY A 191 -1.06 -5.66 -1.51
N GLU A 192 0.08 -6.20 -1.12
CA GLU A 192 0.16 -7.49 -0.44
C GLU A 192 -0.22 -7.29 1.03
N GLY A 193 -1.10 -8.15 1.54
CA GLY A 193 -1.31 -8.33 2.97
C GLY A 193 -1.31 -9.82 3.28
N GLY A 194 -0.86 -10.18 4.48
CA GLY A 194 -0.76 -11.58 4.92
C GLY A 194 0.61 -12.23 4.69
N GLY A 195 0.64 -13.56 4.53
CA GLY A 195 1.89 -14.33 4.32
C GLY A 195 2.81 -14.43 5.55
N MET A 196 2.25 -14.24 6.76
CA MET A 196 3.00 -14.21 8.04
C MET A 196 3.03 -15.56 8.75
N GLU A 197 2.54 -16.63 8.14
CA GLU A 197 2.28 -17.89 8.83
C GLU A 197 3.56 -18.58 9.31
N LEU A 198 4.68 -18.36 8.60
CA LEU A 198 6.00 -18.81 9.04
C LEU A 198 6.46 -18.05 10.28
N ILE A 199 6.17 -16.75 10.39
CA ILE A 199 6.49 -15.94 11.58
C ILE A 199 5.64 -16.39 12.75
N PHE A 200 4.32 -16.51 12.56
CA PHE A 200 3.41 -17.04 13.57
C PHE A 200 3.80 -18.44 14.05
N THR A 201 4.24 -19.31 13.13
CA THR A 201 4.82 -20.62 13.46
C THR A 201 6.02 -20.51 14.41
N LEU A 202 6.96 -19.61 14.11
CA LEU A 202 8.16 -19.41 14.96
C LEU A 202 7.81 -18.82 16.33
N VAL A 203 6.91 -17.83 16.37
CA VAL A 203 6.44 -17.18 17.61
C VAL A 203 5.76 -18.23 18.50
N LEU A 204 4.81 -18.99 17.96
CA LEU A 204 4.10 -20.03 18.71
C LEU A 204 5.09 -21.08 19.26
N GLN A 205 6.02 -21.57 18.44
CA GLN A 205 7.03 -22.54 18.88
C GLN A 205 7.88 -21.98 20.03
N GLN A 206 8.31 -20.72 19.95
CA GLN A 206 9.10 -20.08 21.00
C GLN A 206 8.28 -19.92 22.30
N LEU A 207 7.01 -19.50 22.20
CA LEU A 207 6.12 -19.35 23.35
C LEU A 207 5.84 -20.70 24.03
N MET A 208 5.59 -21.76 23.25
CA MET A 208 5.40 -23.12 23.76
C MET A 208 6.67 -23.68 24.41
N GLN A 209 7.85 -23.42 23.82
CA GLN A 209 9.14 -23.85 24.38
C GLN A 209 9.41 -23.18 25.74
N ARG A 210 9.10 -21.89 25.87
CA ARG A 210 9.35 -21.11 27.10
C ARG A 210 8.32 -21.36 28.20
N ASN A 211 7.05 -21.52 27.83
CA ASN A 211 5.93 -21.50 28.78
C ASN A 211 5.20 -22.85 28.92
N GLY A 212 5.56 -23.85 28.12
CA GLY A 212 4.79 -25.08 27.96
C GLY A 212 3.64 -24.92 26.97
N ILE A 213 3.16 -26.04 26.40
CA ILE A 213 2.20 -26.07 25.27
C ILE A 213 0.94 -25.25 25.54
N ARG A 214 0.24 -25.51 26.66
CA ARG A 214 -1.05 -24.86 26.96
C ARG A 214 -0.91 -23.36 27.21
N LYS A 215 0.08 -22.96 28.01
CA LYS A 215 0.30 -21.54 28.34
C LYS A 215 0.86 -20.78 27.14
N GLY A 216 1.77 -21.38 26.37
CA GLY A 216 2.29 -20.81 25.13
C GLY A 216 1.19 -20.56 24.10
N TRP A 217 0.28 -21.52 23.89
CA TRP A 217 -0.89 -21.34 23.02
C TRP A 217 -1.82 -20.22 23.49
N LYS A 218 -2.08 -20.15 24.80
CA LYS A 218 -2.90 -19.05 25.37
C LYS A 218 -2.26 -17.69 25.14
N ILE A 219 -0.95 -17.55 25.40
CA ILE A 219 -0.22 -16.29 25.16
C ILE A 219 -0.21 -15.94 23.68
N PHE A 220 -0.06 -16.93 22.79
CA PHE A 220 -0.08 -16.69 21.35
C PHE A 220 -1.43 -16.14 20.88
N ASN A 221 -2.56 -16.73 21.32
CA ASN A 221 -3.89 -16.22 20.95
C ASN A 221 -4.20 -14.83 21.52
N ASP A 222 -3.59 -14.49 22.66
CA ASP A 222 -3.71 -13.17 23.28
C ASP A 222 -2.89 -12.13 22.51
N ALA A 223 -1.69 -12.49 22.05
CA ALA A 223 -0.77 -11.59 21.35
C ALA A 223 -0.99 -11.51 19.83
N CYS A 224 -1.64 -12.51 19.25
CA CYS A 224 -1.89 -12.63 17.81
C CYS A 224 -3.34 -13.12 17.60
N PRO A 225 -4.37 -12.32 17.97
CA PRO A 225 -5.76 -12.73 17.85
C PRO A 225 -6.12 -12.99 16.38
N GLN A 226 -7.05 -13.92 16.12
CA GLN A 226 -7.62 -14.09 14.77
C GLN A 226 -8.61 -12.99 14.42
N VAL A 227 -9.26 -12.42 15.44
CA VAL A 227 -10.07 -11.21 15.31
C VAL A 227 -9.84 -10.39 16.56
N ASP A 228 -9.43 -9.13 16.39
CA ASP A 228 -9.22 -8.20 17.50
C ASP A 228 -10.54 -7.48 17.83
N PRO A 229 -11.19 -7.76 18.98
CA PRO A 229 -12.41 -7.05 19.37
C PRO A 229 -12.15 -5.59 19.78
N GLY A 230 -10.89 -5.21 20.06
CA GLY A 230 -10.48 -3.83 20.31
C GLY A 230 -10.23 -3.01 19.04
N ALA A 231 -10.45 -3.61 17.86
CA ALA A 231 -10.27 -2.99 16.56
C ALA A 231 -11.20 -1.80 16.33
N THR A 232 -10.61 -0.61 16.34
CA THR A 232 -11.26 0.56 15.75
C THR A 232 -11.30 0.42 14.25
N THR A 233 -12.49 0.58 13.66
CA THR A 233 -12.72 0.31 12.24
C THR A 233 -13.06 1.57 11.45
N THR A 234 -12.87 1.51 10.13
CA THR A 234 -13.21 2.62 9.23
C THR A 234 -14.72 2.75 9.07
N ILE A 235 -15.39 1.64 8.76
CA ILE A 235 -16.84 1.52 8.74
C ILE A 235 -17.29 1.26 10.18
N GLN A 236 -18.10 2.16 10.69
CA GLN A 236 -18.75 2.02 12.00
C GLN A 236 -19.95 1.07 11.82
N SER A 237 -19.93 -0.09 12.47
CA SER A 237 -21.02 -1.07 12.42
C SER A 237 -21.55 -1.38 13.82
N ASN A 238 -22.80 -1.86 13.89
CA ASN A 238 -23.41 -2.32 15.14
C ASN A 238 -23.11 -3.79 15.46
N ASP A 239 -22.27 -4.47 14.67
CA ASP A 239 -21.96 -5.87 14.89
C ASP A 239 -21.01 -6.01 16.07
N THR A 240 -21.43 -6.74 17.11
CA THR A 240 -20.75 -6.68 18.41
C THR A 240 -19.83 -7.86 18.70
N GLU A 241 -19.84 -8.94 17.91
CA GLU A 241 -19.07 -10.14 18.28
C GLU A 241 -18.28 -10.78 17.12
N PRO A 242 -16.95 -10.92 17.28
CA PRO A 242 -16.13 -11.75 16.41
C PRO A 242 -16.55 -13.23 16.41
N PRO A 243 -16.26 -13.98 15.33
CA PRO A 243 -16.37 -15.44 15.37
C PRO A 243 -15.49 -16.08 16.46
N LEU A 244 -16.06 -17.04 17.19
CA LEU A 244 -15.41 -17.74 18.30
C LEU A 244 -14.21 -18.61 17.84
N ILE A 245 -13.06 -18.41 18.50
CA ILE A 245 -11.84 -19.23 18.36
C ILE A 245 -12.07 -20.62 19.01
N PRO A 246 -11.64 -21.74 18.38
CA PRO A 246 -11.83 -23.07 18.95
C PRO A 246 -11.02 -23.28 20.23
N LEU A 247 -11.61 -24.02 21.18
CA LEU A 247 -10.96 -24.50 22.39
C LEU A 247 -9.78 -25.43 22.04
N PHE A 248 -8.56 -24.92 22.19
CA PHE A 248 -7.28 -25.66 22.26
C PHE A 248 -7.03 -26.76 21.21
N CYS A 249 -6.26 -26.44 20.16
CA CYS A 249 -5.56 -27.44 19.33
C CYS A 249 -4.37 -26.80 18.59
N PRO A 250 -3.21 -26.55 19.23
CA PRO A 250 -2.06 -25.98 18.54
C PRO A 250 -1.60 -26.92 17.41
N PRO A 251 -1.29 -26.41 16.20
CA PRO A 251 -0.79 -27.24 15.12
C PRO A 251 0.58 -27.86 15.46
N PHE A 252 0.79 -29.10 15.01
CA PHE A 252 2.10 -29.75 15.09
C PHE A 252 2.90 -29.41 13.82
N PHE A 253 4.11 -28.87 14.01
CA PHE A 253 5.03 -28.56 12.93
C PHE A 253 6.30 -29.41 13.03
N PRO A 254 6.72 -30.06 11.94
CA PRO A 254 7.98 -30.80 11.95
C PRO A 254 9.16 -29.83 12.05
N TRP A 255 10.26 -30.29 12.68
CA TRP A 255 11.45 -29.45 12.88
C TRP A 255 12.02 -28.89 11.57
N VAL A 256 11.89 -29.61 10.45
CA VAL A 256 12.33 -29.15 9.14
C VAL A 256 11.64 -27.87 8.67
N LEU A 257 10.37 -27.65 9.04
CA LEU A 257 9.65 -26.41 8.73
C LEU A 257 10.23 -25.22 9.48
N ARG A 258 10.72 -25.42 10.71
CA ARG A 258 11.35 -24.37 11.51
C ARG A 258 12.59 -23.81 10.83
N GLU A 259 13.42 -24.68 10.24
CA GLU A 259 14.62 -24.23 9.51
C GLU A 259 14.27 -23.37 8.30
N SER A 260 13.28 -23.81 7.50
CA SER A 260 12.76 -23.04 6.37
C SER A 260 12.16 -21.71 6.81
N ALA A 261 11.33 -21.71 7.85
CA ALA A 261 10.75 -20.49 8.41
C ALA A 261 11.83 -19.50 8.86
N GLN A 262 12.87 -19.96 9.59
CA GLN A 262 13.98 -19.11 10.02
C GLN A 262 14.77 -18.52 8.86
N TYR A 263 14.99 -19.31 7.80
CA TYR A 263 15.66 -18.83 6.60
C TYR A 263 14.82 -17.78 5.86
N ILE A 264 13.56 -18.09 5.54
CA ILE A 264 12.67 -17.21 4.78
C ILE A 264 12.43 -15.89 5.53
N VAL A 265 12.14 -15.95 6.82
CA VAL A 265 11.94 -14.75 7.64
C VAL A 265 13.18 -13.88 7.69
N ARG A 266 14.38 -14.49 7.79
CA ARG A 266 15.64 -13.75 7.72
C ARG A 266 15.84 -13.09 6.36
N MET A 267 15.54 -13.80 5.26
CA MET A 267 15.67 -13.25 3.91
C MET A 267 14.73 -12.05 3.71
N LYS A 268 13.45 -12.18 4.09
CA LYS A 268 12.47 -11.07 4.05
C LYS A 268 12.96 -9.86 4.88
N GLN A 269 13.47 -10.09 6.09
CA GLN A 269 14.00 -9.01 6.94
C GLN A 269 15.26 -8.35 6.35
N GLN A 270 16.16 -9.13 5.73
CA GLN A 270 17.35 -8.59 5.08
C GLN A 270 17.00 -7.78 3.85
N GLU A 271 16.02 -8.23 3.07
CA GLU A 271 15.47 -7.49 1.93
C GLU A 271 14.87 -6.16 2.38
N GLN A 272 14.03 -6.16 3.43
CA GLN A 272 13.48 -4.95 4.04
C GLN A 272 14.56 -3.93 4.36
N LEU A 273 15.52 -4.33 5.20
CA LEU A 273 16.59 -3.44 5.65
C LEU A 273 17.44 -2.93 4.48
N PHE A 274 17.68 -3.78 3.48
CA PHE A 274 18.39 -3.40 2.27
C PHE A 274 17.61 -2.35 1.47
N CYS A 275 16.32 -2.55 1.23
CA CYS A 275 15.51 -1.60 0.47
C CYS A 275 15.38 -0.25 1.20
N GLU A 276 15.09 -0.28 2.50
CA GLU A 276 15.01 0.92 3.34
C GLU A 276 16.32 1.72 3.32
N SER A 277 17.48 1.06 3.44
CA SER A 277 18.77 1.75 3.48
C SER A 277 19.18 2.38 2.14
N HIS A 278 18.52 2.00 1.04
CA HIS A 278 18.84 2.48 -0.32
C HIS A 278 17.74 3.36 -0.93
N GLY A 279 16.68 3.68 -0.18
CA GLY A 279 15.56 4.49 -0.67
C GLY A 279 14.75 3.79 -1.76
N LEU A 280 14.67 2.46 -1.69
CA LEU A 280 13.89 1.62 -2.61
C LEU A 280 12.43 1.49 -2.15
N LEU A 281 11.60 0.85 -2.97
CA LEU A 281 10.15 0.74 -2.76
C LEU A 281 9.83 -0.25 -1.62
N TYR A 282 9.91 0.21 -0.36
CA TYR A 282 9.65 -0.67 0.81
C TYR A 282 8.99 0.00 2.01
N HIS A 283 9.19 1.30 2.23
CA HIS A 283 8.60 1.95 3.40
C HIS A 283 7.07 1.93 3.33
N PHE A 284 6.45 1.56 4.44
CA PHE A 284 5.03 1.28 4.57
C PHE A 284 4.34 2.27 5.52
N GLY A 285 3.05 2.51 5.28
CA GLY A 285 2.16 3.31 6.13
C GLY A 285 1.37 4.31 5.31
N SER A 286 0.15 4.61 5.72
CA SER A 286 -0.70 5.62 5.08
C SER A 286 -1.86 5.99 5.98
N ASN A 287 -2.26 7.25 5.92
CA ASN A 287 -3.50 7.71 6.52
C ASN A 287 -4.36 8.45 5.51
N GLY A 288 -5.66 8.52 5.80
CA GLY A 288 -6.59 9.28 5.01
C GLY A 288 -7.92 9.45 5.74
N TRP A 289 -8.58 10.58 5.48
CA TRP A 289 -9.93 10.82 5.96
C TRP A 289 -10.71 11.71 5.00
N VAL A 290 -12.02 11.53 5.04
CA VAL A 290 -12.98 12.24 4.21
C VAL A 290 -14.10 12.77 5.08
N VAL A 291 -14.53 14.00 4.84
CA VAL A 291 -15.60 14.67 5.58
C VAL A 291 -16.70 15.09 4.61
N ALA A 292 -17.95 14.78 4.96
CA ALA A 292 -19.13 15.10 4.18
C ALA A 292 -19.42 16.61 4.19
N PRO A 293 -20.11 17.15 3.17
CA PRO A 293 -20.50 18.56 3.08
C PRO A 293 -21.17 19.12 4.33
N GLU A 294 -22.06 18.35 4.97
CA GLU A 294 -22.85 18.80 6.13
C GLU A 294 -22.00 19.08 7.37
N ARG A 295 -20.77 18.54 7.39
CA ARG A 295 -19.79 18.72 8.46
C ARG A 295 -18.63 19.61 8.04
N SER A 296 -18.64 20.16 6.83
CA SER A 296 -17.57 21.00 6.30
C SER A 296 -17.93 22.47 6.43
N GLU A 297 -16.98 23.31 6.83
CA GLU A 297 -17.15 24.77 6.89
C GLU A 297 -17.61 25.38 5.56
N THR A 298 -17.17 24.78 4.45
CA THR A 298 -17.44 25.28 3.10
C THR A 298 -18.70 24.69 2.46
N GLY A 299 -19.33 23.68 3.07
CA GLY A 299 -20.41 22.92 2.43
C GLY A 299 -19.94 22.06 1.24
N ASN A 300 -18.63 21.85 1.08
CA ASN A 300 -18.04 20.92 0.11
C ASN A 300 -17.42 19.72 0.85
N ALA A 301 -17.43 18.55 0.22
CA ALA A 301 -16.71 17.40 0.75
C ALA A 301 -15.21 17.70 0.85
N LEU A 302 -14.56 17.28 1.94
CA LEU A 302 -13.13 17.46 2.17
C LEU A 302 -12.44 16.09 2.17
N LEU A 303 -11.29 15.97 1.52
CA LEU A 303 -10.49 14.75 1.51
C LEU A 303 -9.04 15.10 1.82
N LEU A 304 -8.44 14.33 2.72
CA LEU A 304 -7.00 14.33 2.99
C LEU A 304 -6.44 12.93 2.79
N GLY A 305 -5.35 12.85 2.04
CA GLY A 305 -4.53 11.64 1.90
C GLY A 305 -3.10 11.91 2.33
N GLY A 306 -2.55 11.04 3.18
CA GLY A 306 -1.19 11.14 3.70
C GLY A 306 -0.44 9.80 3.59
N PRO A 307 0.06 9.44 2.40
CA PRO A 307 0.90 8.25 2.26
C PRO A 307 2.22 8.42 3.02
N GLN A 308 2.63 7.41 3.78
CA GLN A 308 3.85 7.42 4.60
C GLN A 308 4.92 6.51 3.98
N MET A 309 5.58 7.05 2.97
CA MET A 309 6.54 6.30 2.14
C MET A 309 8.01 6.59 2.52
N GLY A 310 8.24 7.03 3.76
CA GLY A 310 9.56 7.41 4.26
C GLY A 310 10.04 8.77 3.74
N HIS A 311 11.29 9.11 4.05
CA HIS A 311 11.91 10.36 3.64
C HIS A 311 13.13 10.09 2.78
N SER A 312 13.04 10.40 1.48
CA SER A 312 14.16 10.31 0.54
C SER A 312 14.26 11.58 -0.32
N ILE A 313 15.46 11.85 -0.84
CA ILE A 313 15.69 12.91 -1.81
C ILE A 313 16.39 12.28 -3.03
N PRO A 314 15.75 12.25 -4.21
CA PRO A 314 14.35 12.66 -4.44
C PRO A 314 13.36 11.71 -3.75
N GLN A 315 12.12 12.18 -3.52
CA GLN A 315 11.04 11.34 -3.01
C GLN A 315 10.72 10.20 -4.00
N ILE A 316 10.21 9.06 -3.52
CA ILE A 316 9.91 7.91 -4.40
C ILE A 316 8.75 8.16 -5.38
N VAL A 317 7.97 9.21 -5.13
CA VAL A 317 6.88 9.67 -5.99
C VAL A 317 7.24 10.95 -6.75
N ALA A 318 6.47 11.17 -7.81
CA ALA A 318 6.42 12.42 -8.58
C ALA A 318 4.98 12.93 -8.62
N GLU A 319 4.82 14.22 -8.90
CA GLU A 319 3.52 14.82 -9.15
C GLU A 319 3.39 15.10 -10.65
N ILE A 320 2.19 14.94 -11.22
CA ILE A 320 1.91 15.15 -12.63
C ILE A 320 0.49 15.72 -12.83
N GLY A 321 0.32 16.56 -13.84
CA GLY A 321 -0.98 16.94 -14.41
C GLY A 321 -1.18 16.34 -15.79
N MET A 322 -2.39 15.84 -16.07
CA MET A 322 -2.81 15.30 -17.36
C MET A 322 -4.08 16.01 -17.83
N HIS A 323 -4.05 16.55 -19.05
CA HIS A 323 -5.09 17.43 -19.55
C HIS A 323 -5.39 17.14 -21.04
N GLY A 324 -6.67 16.93 -21.34
CA GLY A 324 -7.18 16.63 -22.68
C GLY A 324 -7.65 15.18 -22.83
N ALA A 325 -8.18 14.83 -24.00
CA ALA A 325 -8.78 13.51 -24.26
C ALA A 325 -9.87 13.05 -23.26
N GLY A 326 -10.51 13.98 -22.54
CA GLY A 326 -11.47 13.66 -21.46
C GLY A 326 -10.84 13.51 -20.08
N ILE A 327 -9.52 13.57 -19.97
CA ILE A 327 -8.76 13.63 -18.71
C ILE A 327 -8.53 15.10 -18.34
N ASN A 328 -8.80 15.44 -17.09
CA ASN A 328 -8.32 16.67 -16.48
C ASN A 328 -8.08 16.36 -15.00
N ALA A 329 -6.88 15.85 -14.73
CA ALA A 329 -6.52 15.29 -13.43
C ALA A 329 -5.08 15.62 -13.06
N SER A 330 -4.84 15.78 -11.76
CA SER A 330 -3.52 16.02 -11.20
C SER A 330 -3.31 15.21 -9.93
N GLY A 331 -2.08 14.78 -9.69
CA GLY A 331 -1.73 14.14 -8.44
C GLY A 331 -0.44 13.33 -8.50
N MET A 332 -0.34 12.41 -7.55
CA MET A 332 0.82 11.59 -7.28
C MET A 332 0.92 10.40 -8.24
N THR A 333 2.11 10.19 -8.80
CA THR A 333 2.47 9.03 -9.62
C THR A 333 3.84 8.46 -9.21
N PHE A 334 4.20 7.31 -9.78
CA PHE A 334 5.48 6.64 -9.53
C PHE A 334 6.34 6.61 -10.79
N PRO A 335 7.60 7.05 -10.72
CA PRO A 335 8.51 7.02 -11.87
C PRO A 335 8.60 5.63 -12.52
N GLY A 336 8.20 5.54 -13.78
CA GLY A 336 8.32 4.32 -14.57
C GLY A 336 7.10 3.41 -14.60
N VAL A 337 6.07 3.61 -13.76
CA VAL A 337 4.91 2.70 -13.70
C VAL A 337 3.93 2.84 -14.88
N GLY A 338 3.87 4.04 -15.47
CA GLY A 338 2.92 4.40 -16.52
C GLY A 338 2.13 5.68 -16.18
N PRO A 339 1.22 6.12 -17.07
CA PRO A 339 0.48 7.37 -16.92
C PRO A 339 -0.75 7.21 -16.00
N ALA A 340 -0.50 6.85 -14.74
CA ALA A 340 -1.53 6.64 -13.72
C ALA A 340 -1.34 7.59 -12.53
N ILE A 341 -2.44 8.23 -12.09
CA ILE A 341 -2.47 9.03 -10.86
C ILE A 341 -3.00 8.15 -9.72
N ALA A 342 -2.10 7.74 -8.83
CA ALA A 342 -2.43 6.85 -7.70
C ALA A 342 -3.26 7.55 -6.61
N ILE A 343 -2.92 8.80 -6.31
CA ILE A 343 -3.64 9.67 -5.38
C ILE A 343 -3.76 11.02 -6.06
N GLY A 344 -4.96 11.60 -6.11
CA GLY A 344 -5.12 12.87 -6.79
C GLY A 344 -6.55 13.32 -6.88
N ALA A 345 -6.80 14.20 -7.84
CA ALA A 345 -8.13 14.68 -8.12
C ALA A 345 -8.31 14.98 -9.61
N ASN A 346 -9.56 14.93 -10.05
CA ASN A 346 -9.99 15.31 -11.39
C ASN A 346 -11.12 16.34 -11.30
N THR A 347 -11.66 16.78 -12.45
CA THR A 347 -12.78 17.74 -12.54
C THR A 347 -14.00 17.45 -11.65
N TYR A 348 -14.20 16.18 -11.26
CA TYR A 348 -15.41 15.70 -10.60
C TYR A 348 -15.17 15.33 -9.14
N GLY A 349 -14.05 14.67 -8.82
CA GLY A 349 -13.74 14.28 -7.45
C GLY A 349 -12.27 14.00 -7.19
N ALA A 350 -11.98 13.77 -5.92
CA ALA A 350 -10.67 13.44 -5.39
C ALA A 350 -10.67 12.02 -4.83
N TRP A 351 -9.52 11.35 -4.91
CA TRP A 351 -9.32 10.03 -4.34
C TRP A 351 -7.98 9.93 -3.61
N THR A 352 -7.97 9.10 -2.59
CA THR A 352 -6.75 8.65 -1.94
C THR A 352 -6.87 7.20 -1.52
N THR A 353 -5.77 6.64 -1.03
CA THR A 353 -5.70 5.25 -0.61
C THR A 353 -4.86 5.08 0.64
N THR A 354 -5.21 4.08 1.42
CA THR A 354 -4.31 3.49 2.41
C THR A 354 -4.18 1.99 2.14
N SER A 355 -3.08 1.37 2.56
CA SER A 355 -2.95 -0.09 2.46
C SER A 355 -3.99 -0.79 3.35
N GLY A 356 -4.60 -1.85 2.81
CA GLY A 356 -5.72 -2.57 3.44
C GLY A 356 -5.32 -3.62 4.46
N LEU A 357 -4.05 -4.06 4.45
CA LEU A 357 -3.47 -5.06 5.38
C LEU A 357 -4.30 -6.34 5.54
N SER A 358 -5.01 -6.75 4.49
CA SER A 358 -5.85 -7.93 4.52
C SER A 358 -5.21 -9.09 3.77
N ASP A 359 -5.45 -10.29 4.27
CA ASP A 359 -4.71 -11.51 3.95
C ASP A 359 -5.09 -12.09 2.59
N GLY A 360 -4.28 -11.78 1.58
CA GLY A 360 -4.38 -12.32 0.23
C GLY A 360 -3.28 -13.34 -0.10
N VAL A 361 -2.44 -13.73 0.86
CA VAL A 361 -1.25 -14.56 0.62
C VAL A 361 -1.13 -15.69 1.65
N ASP A 362 -1.11 -16.93 1.15
CA ASP A 362 -0.91 -18.09 2.01
C ASP A 362 0.42 -18.83 1.73
N THR A 363 1.04 -19.32 2.79
CA THR A 363 2.19 -20.22 2.74
C THR A 363 1.74 -21.68 2.63
N TYR A 364 2.25 -22.40 1.62
CA TYR A 364 2.00 -23.82 1.42
C TYR A 364 3.24 -24.68 1.72
N ILE A 365 3.01 -25.82 2.35
CA ILE A 365 4.02 -26.86 2.60
C ILE A 365 3.84 -27.97 1.57
N GLU A 366 4.78 -28.05 0.64
CA GLU A 366 4.82 -29.04 -0.42
C GLU A 366 5.54 -30.31 0.06
N ILE A 367 4.99 -31.48 -0.20
CA ILE A 367 5.67 -32.75 0.12
C ILE A 367 6.51 -33.20 -1.08
N LEU A 368 7.81 -33.40 -0.90
CA LEU A 368 8.75 -33.70 -1.98
C LEU A 368 8.99 -35.20 -2.19
N HIS A 369 9.21 -35.58 -3.44
CA HIS A 369 9.47 -36.97 -3.83
C HIS A 369 10.81 -37.46 -3.25
N PRO A 370 10.88 -38.68 -2.67
CA PRO A 370 12.10 -39.19 -2.03
C PRO A 370 13.34 -39.33 -2.93
N LEU A 371 13.13 -39.46 -4.24
CA LEU A 371 14.21 -39.65 -5.22
C LEU A 371 14.42 -38.45 -6.15
N ASP A 372 13.58 -37.41 -6.05
CA ASP A 372 13.64 -36.25 -6.95
C ASP A 372 13.13 -34.99 -6.23
N LYS A 373 14.06 -34.10 -5.83
CA LYS A 373 13.73 -32.86 -5.12
C LYS A 373 12.86 -31.89 -5.92
N THR A 374 12.77 -32.08 -7.24
CA THR A 374 12.01 -31.22 -8.16
C THR A 374 10.59 -31.74 -8.42
N ARG A 375 10.15 -32.76 -7.68
CA ARG A 375 8.78 -33.27 -7.72
C ARG A 375 8.09 -33.15 -6.38
N TYR A 376 6.82 -32.77 -6.41
CA TYR A 376 5.97 -32.58 -5.24
C TYR A 376 4.66 -33.35 -5.37
N PHE A 377 4.05 -33.76 -4.26
CA PHE A 377 2.80 -34.52 -4.26
C PHE A 377 1.59 -33.60 -4.27
N PHE A 378 0.73 -33.75 -5.29
CA PHE A 378 -0.50 -32.97 -5.43
C PHE A 378 -1.61 -33.86 -6.02
N ASN A 379 -2.79 -33.82 -5.40
CA ASN A 379 -4.00 -34.54 -5.85
C ASN A 379 -3.75 -36.01 -6.23
N GLY A 380 -3.04 -36.75 -5.36
CA GLY A 380 -2.83 -38.18 -5.54
C GLY A 380 -1.65 -38.58 -6.43
N SER A 381 -0.88 -37.62 -6.95
CA SER A 381 0.22 -37.89 -7.90
C SER A 381 1.44 -36.99 -7.67
N TRP A 382 2.60 -37.44 -8.15
CA TRP A 382 3.84 -36.65 -8.12
C TRP A 382 3.92 -35.73 -9.35
N GLN A 383 3.84 -34.43 -9.12
CA GLN A 383 3.95 -33.39 -10.12
C GLN A 383 5.38 -32.86 -10.19
N LYS A 384 5.80 -32.40 -11.37
CA LYS A 384 7.11 -31.73 -11.54
C LYS A 384 6.95 -30.24 -11.27
N MET A 385 7.92 -29.66 -10.56
CA MET A 385 8.03 -28.20 -10.43
C MET A 385 8.40 -27.58 -11.78
N GLU A 386 7.89 -26.39 -12.04
CA GLU A 386 8.53 -25.50 -13.01
C GLU A 386 9.92 -25.16 -12.46
N ASN A 387 10.93 -25.16 -13.33
CA ASN A 387 12.31 -24.87 -12.96
C ASN A 387 12.90 -23.89 -13.97
N ARG A 388 13.50 -22.83 -13.43
CA ARG A 388 14.13 -21.74 -14.15
C ARG A 388 15.56 -21.57 -13.65
N THR A 389 16.52 -21.58 -14.55
CA THR A 389 17.89 -21.17 -14.25
C THR A 389 18.01 -19.67 -14.47
N GLU A 390 18.40 -18.95 -13.43
CA GLU A 390 18.64 -17.51 -13.45
C GLU A 390 20.14 -17.24 -13.51
N ILE A 391 20.56 -16.42 -14.48
CA ILE A 391 21.93 -15.92 -14.56
C ILE A 391 21.90 -14.45 -14.14
N ILE A 392 22.65 -14.13 -13.10
CA ILE A 392 22.71 -12.79 -12.49
C ILE A 392 24.11 -12.24 -12.66
N TYR A 393 24.21 -11.02 -13.19
CA TYR A 393 25.47 -10.33 -13.44
C TYR A 393 25.71 -9.23 -12.41
N ASP A 394 26.95 -9.07 -11.97
CA ASP A 394 27.36 -7.92 -11.18
C ASP A 394 27.88 -6.77 -12.07
N LYS A 395 28.28 -5.67 -11.43
CA LYS A 395 28.83 -4.49 -12.10
C LYS A 395 30.14 -4.72 -12.86
N HIS A 396 30.82 -5.84 -12.62
CA HIS A 396 32.05 -6.23 -13.31
C HIS A 396 31.77 -7.16 -14.50
N GLY A 397 30.53 -7.62 -14.65
CA GLY A 397 30.13 -8.60 -15.66
C GLY A 397 30.35 -10.05 -15.22
N ASP A 398 30.73 -10.28 -13.95
CA ASP A 398 30.83 -11.62 -13.40
C ASP A 398 29.43 -12.19 -13.18
N SER A 399 29.23 -13.47 -13.50
CA SER A 399 27.92 -14.11 -13.45
C SER A 399 27.81 -15.14 -12.33
N SER A 400 26.63 -15.20 -11.70
CA SER A 400 26.23 -16.22 -10.74
C SER A 400 24.98 -16.94 -11.23
N GLU A 401 24.97 -18.27 -11.13
CA GLU A 401 23.83 -19.11 -11.52
C GLU A 401 22.99 -19.47 -10.30
N PHE A 402 21.67 -19.28 -10.41
CA PHE A 402 20.68 -19.64 -9.40
C PHE A 402 19.54 -20.46 -10.00
N PHE A 403 18.82 -21.19 -9.15
CA PHE A 403 17.62 -21.93 -9.55
C PHE A 403 16.38 -21.32 -8.88
N CYS A 404 15.33 -21.11 -9.67
CA CYS A 404 14.01 -20.73 -9.20
C CYS A 404 13.03 -21.85 -9.52
N TYR A 405 12.22 -22.23 -8.55
CA TYR A 405 11.20 -23.26 -8.70
C TYR A 405 9.82 -22.69 -8.46
N ARG A 406 8.81 -23.22 -9.16
CA ARG A 406 7.39 -22.93 -8.88
C ARG A 406 6.58 -24.22 -8.81
N THR A 407 5.64 -24.26 -7.87
CA THR A 407 4.58 -25.28 -7.80
C THR A 407 3.27 -24.69 -8.34
N ILE A 408 2.19 -25.47 -8.31
CA ILE A 408 0.84 -24.96 -8.60
C ILE A 408 0.42 -23.86 -7.62
N HIS A 409 0.98 -23.83 -6.41
CA HIS A 409 0.70 -22.79 -5.42
C HIS A 409 1.54 -21.53 -5.64
N GLY A 410 2.61 -21.57 -6.42
CA GLY A 410 3.43 -20.39 -6.75
C GLY A 410 4.92 -20.58 -6.49
N PRO A 411 5.67 -19.49 -6.30
CA PRO A 411 7.13 -19.54 -6.12
C PRO A 411 7.54 -20.31 -4.87
N VAL A 412 8.57 -21.13 -5.01
CA VAL A 412 9.19 -21.88 -3.92
C VAL A 412 10.28 -21.02 -3.27
N LEU A 413 10.13 -20.78 -1.97
CA LEU A 413 11.01 -19.93 -1.16
C LEU A 413 12.15 -20.69 -0.50
N ASP A 414 11.95 -21.98 -0.20
CA ASP A 414 12.99 -22.85 0.36
C ASP A 414 12.71 -24.33 0.05
N ILE A 415 13.77 -25.13 -0.06
CA ILE A 415 13.71 -26.57 -0.27
C ILE A 415 14.58 -27.27 0.78
N ARG A 416 13.96 -28.16 1.56
CA ARG A 416 14.64 -29.04 2.53
C ARG A 416 14.41 -30.48 2.16
N TRP A 417 15.38 -31.08 1.46
CA TRP A 417 15.26 -32.42 0.91
C TRP A 417 16.44 -33.31 1.28
N ARG A 418 16.15 -34.59 1.57
CA ARG A 418 17.16 -35.62 1.83
C ARG A 418 16.93 -36.83 0.91
N PRO A 419 17.96 -37.33 0.20
CA PRO A 419 17.84 -38.50 -0.65
C PRO A 419 17.23 -39.71 0.07
N PHE A 420 16.34 -40.44 -0.61
CA PHE A 420 15.63 -41.63 -0.13
C PHE A 420 14.64 -41.42 1.03
N ILE A 421 14.60 -40.22 1.62
CA ILE A 421 13.65 -39.83 2.68
C ILE A 421 12.58 -38.91 2.11
N GLY A 422 12.97 -37.99 1.21
CA GLY A 422 12.11 -36.90 0.73
C GLY A 422 12.34 -35.63 1.54
N GLY A 423 11.32 -34.79 1.63
CA GLY A 423 11.44 -33.50 2.28
C GLY A 423 10.25 -32.61 2.05
N ILE A 424 10.45 -31.32 2.32
CA ILE A 424 9.46 -30.29 2.04
C ILE A 424 10.03 -29.20 1.14
N ALA A 425 9.15 -28.55 0.39
CA ALA A 425 9.38 -27.21 -0.12
C ALA A 425 8.35 -26.27 0.50
N VAL A 426 8.72 -25.01 0.67
CA VAL A 426 7.81 -23.96 1.15
C VAL A 426 7.51 -23.04 -0.01
N SER A 427 6.26 -22.93 -0.40
CA SER A 427 5.78 -22.08 -1.50
C SER A 427 4.89 -20.96 -0.99
N SER A 428 4.84 -19.85 -1.72
CA SER A 428 3.95 -18.72 -1.45
C SER A 428 2.87 -18.64 -2.53
N ARG A 429 1.61 -18.55 -2.12
CA ARG A 429 0.46 -18.42 -3.01
C ARG A 429 -0.19 -17.06 -2.84
N MET A 430 -0.13 -16.25 -3.90
CA MET A 430 -0.74 -14.92 -3.95
C MET A 430 -2.07 -14.97 -4.71
N ALA A 431 -3.13 -14.40 -4.14
CA ALA A 431 -4.44 -14.38 -4.77
C ALA A 431 -4.48 -13.61 -6.10
N PHE A 432 -3.62 -12.60 -6.23
CA PHE A 432 -3.50 -11.75 -7.42
C PHE A 432 -2.34 -12.15 -8.35
N TRP A 433 -1.75 -13.34 -8.19
CA TRP A 433 -0.63 -13.78 -9.04
C TRP A 433 -1.00 -13.73 -10.53
N LYS A 434 -0.17 -13.07 -11.34
CA LYS A 434 -0.36 -12.81 -12.78
C LYS A 434 -1.56 -11.92 -13.11
N GLN A 435 -2.10 -11.24 -12.11
CA GLN A 435 -3.26 -10.34 -12.21
C GLN A 435 -2.95 -8.94 -11.68
N GLU A 436 -1.71 -8.67 -11.25
CA GLU A 436 -1.30 -7.39 -10.67
C GLU A 436 -1.62 -6.19 -11.56
N TYR A 437 -1.56 -6.36 -12.88
CA TYR A 437 -1.85 -5.30 -13.84
C TYR A 437 -3.28 -4.76 -13.73
N HIS A 438 -4.25 -5.56 -13.27
CA HIS A 438 -5.62 -5.10 -13.03
C HIS A 438 -5.69 -4.02 -11.94
N THR A 439 -4.80 -4.05 -10.94
CA THR A 439 -4.69 -2.94 -9.98
C THR A 439 -4.28 -1.65 -10.70
N ILE A 440 -3.30 -1.72 -11.60
CA ILE A 440 -2.82 -0.54 -12.32
C ILE A 440 -3.90 0.00 -13.26
N GLU A 441 -4.63 -0.88 -13.97
CA GLU A 441 -5.77 -0.50 -14.81
C GLU A 441 -6.90 0.16 -14.00
N GLY A 442 -7.27 -0.44 -12.87
CA GLY A 442 -8.30 0.09 -11.96
C GLY A 442 -7.93 1.48 -11.45
N VAL A 443 -6.69 1.66 -10.98
CA VAL A 443 -6.20 2.96 -10.51
C VAL A 443 -6.12 4.00 -11.63
N MET A 444 -5.66 3.61 -12.83
CA MET A 444 -5.62 4.52 -13.98
C MET A 444 -7.01 5.02 -14.36
N SER A 445 -8.07 4.21 -14.16
CA SER A 445 -9.43 4.62 -14.50
C SER A 445 -9.93 5.85 -13.72
N PHE A 446 -9.41 6.08 -12.50
CA PHE A 446 -9.86 7.15 -11.60
C PHE A 446 -9.68 8.55 -12.20
N GLN A 447 -8.66 8.76 -13.03
CA GLN A 447 -8.41 10.05 -13.66
C GLN A 447 -9.52 10.50 -14.64
N GLN A 448 -10.46 9.63 -14.99
CA GLN A 448 -11.62 9.90 -15.84
C GLN A 448 -12.97 9.75 -15.12
N CYS A 449 -13.01 9.23 -13.89
CA CYS A 449 -14.26 9.02 -13.16
C CYS A 449 -15.00 10.33 -12.94
N THR A 450 -16.29 10.34 -13.26
CA THR A 450 -17.16 11.52 -13.14
C THR A 450 -18.03 11.53 -11.89
N ASN A 451 -18.09 10.39 -11.18
CA ASN A 451 -18.92 10.18 -10.00
C ASN A 451 -18.44 8.97 -9.19
N ILE A 452 -18.96 8.83 -7.98
CA ILE A 452 -18.63 7.75 -7.04
C ILE A 452 -18.95 6.34 -7.56
N THR A 453 -19.90 6.18 -8.49
CA THR A 453 -20.28 4.86 -9.03
C THR A 453 -19.26 4.37 -10.06
N GLU A 454 -18.76 5.26 -10.92
CA GLU A 454 -17.64 4.95 -11.81
C GLU A 454 -16.36 4.67 -11.01
N PHE A 455 -16.14 5.38 -9.90
CA PHE A 455 -15.03 5.12 -8.98
C PHE A 455 -15.14 3.71 -8.37
N GLU A 456 -16.30 3.33 -7.83
CA GLU A 456 -16.56 1.97 -7.32
C GLU A 456 -16.26 0.91 -8.38
N GLN A 457 -16.71 1.12 -9.63
CA GLN A 457 -16.42 0.19 -10.73
C GLN A 457 -14.92 0.08 -11.03
N GLY A 458 -14.16 1.18 -10.92
CA GLY A 458 -12.71 1.16 -11.03
C GLY A 458 -12.06 0.38 -9.87
N VAL A 459 -12.53 0.60 -8.63
CA VAL A 459 -12.07 -0.11 -7.44
C VAL A 459 -12.37 -1.62 -7.55
N SER A 460 -13.48 -2.01 -8.17
CA SER A 460 -13.85 -3.42 -8.33
C SER A 460 -12.87 -4.22 -9.20
N GLN A 461 -12.00 -3.56 -9.97
CA GLN A 461 -10.94 -4.21 -10.75
C GLN A 461 -9.65 -4.38 -9.94
N ILE A 462 -9.52 -3.72 -8.79
CA ILE A 462 -8.29 -3.70 -8.01
C ILE A 462 -8.17 -5.01 -7.22
N VAL A 463 -7.17 -5.80 -7.60
CA VAL A 463 -6.89 -7.14 -7.04
C VAL A 463 -6.02 -7.10 -5.79
N SER A 464 -5.49 -5.94 -5.45
CA SER A 464 -4.56 -5.74 -4.34
C SER A 464 -5.23 -5.09 -3.13
N SER A 465 -4.72 -5.39 -1.94
CA SER A 465 -5.33 -5.03 -0.66
C SER A 465 -5.16 -3.55 -0.33
N HIS A 466 -6.19 -2.74 -0.62
CA HIS A 466 -6.21 -1.30 -0.38
C HIS A 466 -7.55 -0.82 0.16
N ASN A 467 -7.52 0.32 0.82
CA ASN A 467 -8.65 1.09 1.28
C ASN A 467 -8.74 2.36 0.43
N TRP A 468 -9.79 2.49 -0.37
CA TRP A 468 -9.98 3.62 -1.28
C TRP A 468 -11.00 4.61 -0.76
N PHE A 469 -10.69 5.89 -0.92
CA PHE A 469 -11.53 7.00 -0.51
C PHE A 469 -11.93 7.83 -1.72
N TRP A 470 -13.17 8.29 -1.74
CA TRP A 470 -13.69 9.22 -2.73
C TRP A 470 -14.37 10.41 -2.06
N ALA A 471 -14.18 11.60 -2.62
CA ALA A 471 -14.94 12.80 -2.30
C ALA A 471 -15.21 13.57 -3.60
N ASP A 472 -16.46 13.86 -3.92
CA ASP A 472 -16.78 14.64 -5.13
C ASP A 472 -17.50 15.95 -4.88
N ARG A 473 -17.53 16.76 -5.94
CA ARG A 473 -18.19 18.07 -5.98
C ARG A 473 -19.70 18.02 -5.80
N ASN A 474 -20.34 16.85 -5.95
CA ASN A 474 -21.77 16.71 -5.69
C ASN A 474 -22.03 16.54 -4.19
N GLY A 475 -21.00 16.15 -3.44
CA GLY A 475 -21.04 15.96 -2.00
C GLY A 475 -20.99 14.50 -1.56
N ASP A 476 -20.83 13.56 -2.50
CA ASP A 476 -20.72 12.15 -2.15
C ASP A 476 -19.32 11.84 -1.58
N ILE A 477 -19.31 11.09 -0.48
CA ILE A 477 -18.10 10.52 0.11
C ILE A 477 -18.20 9.00 0.15
N GLY A 478 -17.10 8.31 -0.15
CA GLY A 478 -17.06 6.85 -0.25
C GLY A 478 -15.83 6.23 0.39
N TYR A 479 -16.02 5.01 0.90
CA TYR A 479 -14.98 4.11 1.34
C TYR A 479 -15.18 2.72 0.70
N TYR A 480 -14.13 2.16 0.12
CA TYR A 480 -14.14 0.85 -0.51
C TYR A 480 -12.87 0.07 -0.19
N HIS A 481 -13.04 -1.14 0.34
CA HIS A 481 -11.94 -2.08 0.50
C HIS A 481 -11.79 -2.92 -0.78
N SER A 482 -10.61 -2.92 -1.39
CA SER A 482 -10.30 -3.69 -2.60
C SER A 482 -9.32 -4.81 -2.29
N GLY A 483 -9.37 -5.88 -3.10
CA GLY A 483 -8.40 -6.96 -3.04
C GLY A 483 -9.00 -8.32 -3.39
N TYR A 484 -8.13 -9.28 -3.71
CA TYR A 484 -8.53 -10.68 -3.80
C TYR A 484 -8.18 -11.41 -2.51
N TYR A 485 -9.23 -11.89 -1.83
CA TYR A 485 -9.12 -12.60 -0.56
C TYR A 485 -9.59 -14.05 -0.72
N PRO A 486 -8.76 -15.06 -0.40
CA PRO A 486 -9.12 -16.45 -0.61
C PRO A 486 -10.15 -16.96 0.40
N ILE A 487 -11.13 -17.71 -0.08
CA ILE A 487 -12.06 -18.45 0.76
C ILE A 487 -11.36 -19.73 1.25
N ARG A 488 -10.84 -19.68 2.48
CA ARG A 488 -10.05 -20.76 3.08
C ARG A 488 -10.93 -21.94 3.56
N PRO A 489 -10.43 -23.19 3.49
CA PRO A 489 -11.15 -24.33 4.02
C PRO A 489 -11.16 -24.32 5.56
N THR A 490 -12.33 -24.57 6.16
CA THR A 490 -12.45 -24.67 7.63
C THR A 490 -11.74 -25.91 8.21
N TYR A 491 -11.69 -27.00 7.44
CA TYR A 491 -11.13 -28.27 7.85
C TYR A 491 -10.14 -28.78 6.82
N GLY A 492 -8.99 -29.26 7.31
CA GLY A 492 -7.94 -29.85 6.50
C GLY A 492 -7.90 -31.37 6.61
N VAL A 493 -6.72 -31.95 6.41
CA VAL A 493 -6.53 -33.40 6.52
C VAL A 493 -6.91 -33.93 7.90
N PHE A 494 -7.47 -35.14 7.93
CA PHE A 494 -7.96 -35.78 9.16
C PHE A 494 -9.04 -34.98 9.91
N HIS A 495 -9.80 -34.11 9.23
CA HIS A 495 -10.82 -33.24 9.83
C HIS A 495 -10.28 -32.30 10.91
N ARG A 496 -8.98 -31.95 10.84
CA ARG A 496 -8.37 -30.93 11.69
C ARG A 496 -8.95 -29.56 11.31
N ARG A 497 -9.46 -28.80 12.29
CA ARG A 497 -9.82 -27.39 12.07
C ARG A 497 -8.56 -26.61 11.73
N LEU A 498 -8.60 -25.89 10.62
CA LEU A 498 -7.50 -25.03 10.17
C LEU A 498 -7.56 -23.68 10.88
N ASP A 499 -6.40 -23.04 10.91
CA ASP A 499 -6.16 -21.76 11.54
C ASP A 499 -5.28 -20.96 10.59
N ASP A 500 -5.85 -19.89 10.05
CA ASP A 500 -5.31 -19.13 8.92
C ASP A 500 -3.99 -18.41 9.27
N ARG A 501 -3.61 -18.37 10.55
CA ARG A 501 -2.29 -17.90 11.00
C ARG A 501 -1.16 -18.89 10.71
N PHE A 502 -1.44 -20.06 10.14
CA PHE A 502 -0.47 -21.14 9.96
C PHE A 502 -0.47 -21.72 8.55
N PRO A 503 0.68 -22.26 8.06
CA PRO A 503 0.78 -22.74 6.70
C PRO A 503 -0.17 -23.89 6.38
N LEU A 504 -0.66 -23.91 5.14
CA LEU A 504 -1.50 -24.97 4.57
C LEU A 504 -0.66 -26.10 3.98
N LEU A 505 -1.22 -27.31 3.89
CA LEU A 505 -0.58 -28.45 3.20
C LEU A 505 -0.89 -28.44 1.70
N GLY A 506 0.15 -28.32 0.86
CA GLY A 506 0.10 -28.31 -0.60
C GLY A 506 -0.17 -29.66 -1.26
N THR A 507 -0.95 -30.53 -0.61
CA THR A 507 -1.28 -31.87 -1.14
C THR A 507 -2.52 -31.89 -2.05
N GLY A 508 -3.20 -30.75 -2.21
CA GLY A 508 -4.49 -30.63 -2.89
C GLY A 508 -5.71 -30.82 -1.99
N LYS A 509 -5.51 -30.99 -0.67
CA LYS A 509 -6.59 -31.21 0.32
C LYS A 509 -6.96 -29.99 1.15
N GLU A 510 -6.10 -28.98 1.16
CA GLU A 510 -6.27 -27.73 1.95
C GLU A 510 -6.34 -26.52 1.00
N GLU A 511 -6.86 -26.72 -0.21
CA GLU A 511 -6.94 -25.69 -1.24
C GLU A 511 -8.00 -24.61 -0.94
N TRP A 512 -7.73 -23.41 -1.43
CA TRP A 512 -8.70 -22.33 -1.53
C TRP A 512 -9.95 -22.75 -2.31
N ARG A 513 -11.11 -22.27 -1.88
CA ARG A 513 -12.42 -22.61 -2.48
C ARG A 513 -12.94 -21.56 -3.45
N GLY A 514 -12.24 -20.44 -3.57
CA GLY A 514 -12.62 -19.29 -4.39
C GLY A 514 -12.01 -18.01 -3.84
N ILE A 515 -12.43 -16.88 -4.39
CA ILE A 515 -12.12 -15.53 -3.92
C ILE A 515 -13.43 -14.90 -3.43
N VAL A 516 -13.37 -14.09 -2.38
CA VAL A 516 -14.53 -13.32 -1.88
C VAL A 516 -15.01 -12.35 -2.98
N PRO A 517 -16.30 -12.34 -3.34
CA PRO A 517 -16.84 -11.39 -4.33
C PRO A 517 -16.66 -9.94 -3.89
N PHE A 518 -16.52 -9.02 -4.86
CA PHE A 518 -16.30 -7.59 -4.57
C PHE A 518 -17.46 -6.97 -3.78
N GLU A 519 -18.70 -7.38 -4.07
CA GLU A 519 -19.91 -6.94 -3.39
C GLU A 519 -19.95 -7.30 -1.89
N ASP A 520 -19.19 -8.33 -1.49
CA ASP A 520 -19.07 -8.80 -0.10
C ASP A 520 -17.88 -8.15 0.63
N LEU A 521 -17.09 -7.30 -0.04
CA LEU A 521 -16.00 -6.57 0.59
C LEU A 521 -16.53 -5.35 1.37
N PRO A 522 -15.84 -4.92 2.44
CA PRO A 522 -16.25 -3.76 3.23
C PRO A 522 -16.32 -2.49 2.39
N GLN A 523 -17.50 -1.88 2.33
CA GLN A 523 -17.72 -0.65 1.57
C GLN A 523 -18.91 0.14 2.12
N GLN A 524 -18.83 1.47 2.05
CA GLN A 524 -19.91 2.35 2.49
C GLN A 524 -19.86 3.70 1.76
N ARG A 525 -21.04 4.25 1.45
CA ARG A 525 -21.21 5.62 0.94
C ARG A 525 -21.94 6.47 1.96
N ASN A 526 -21.57 7.75 2.05
CA ASN A 526 -22.28 8.78 2.82
C ASN A 526 -22.70 8.29 4.22
N PRO A 527 -21.74 7.94 5.09
CA PRO A 527 -22.02 7.34 6.38
C PRO A 527 -22.80 8.33 7.26
N PRO A 528 -23.70 7.87 8.16
CA PRO A 528 -24.42 8.76 9.07
C PRO A 528 -23.53 9.63 9.96
N ALA A 529 -22.30 9.16 10.26
CA ALA A 529 -21.30 9.94 10.99
C ALA A 529 -20.79 11.16 10.20
N GLY A 530 -20.96 11.18 8.88
CA GLY A 530 -20.51 12.25 7.99
C GLY A 530 -19.00 12.29 7.77
N PHE A 531 -18.27 11.22 8.09
CA PHE A 531 -16.84 11.10 7.78
C PHE A 531 -16.39 9.63 7.71
N PHE A 532 -15.25 9.41 7.07
CA PHE A 532 -14.44 8.20 7.19
C PHE A 532 -13.03 8.59 7.64
N ALA A 533 -12.37 7.72 8.42
CA ALA A 533 -10.96 7.87 8.77
C ALA A 533 -10.28 6.52 8.86
N ASN A 534 -9.09 6.43 8.26
CA ASN A 534 -8.29 5.23 8.24
C ASN A 534 -6.79 5.56 8.40
N TRP A 535 -6.10 4.73 9.17
CA TRP A 535 -4.64 4.71 9.25
C TRP A 535 -4.15 3.27 9.14
N ASN A 536 -4.36 2.70 7.97
CA ASN A 536 -4.25 1.28 7.66
C ASN A 536 -5.25 0.38 8.39
N ASN A 537 -5.88 0.83 9.48
CA ASN A 537 -7.22 0.43 9.94
C ASN A 537 -7.93 -0.85 9.48
N LYS A 538 -8.33 -1.75 10.39
CA LYS A 538 -9.35 -2.76 10.10
C LYS A 538 -10.57 -2.11 9.42
N PRO A 539 -11.04 -2.61 8.26
CA PRO A 539 -12.08 -1.95 7.49
C PRO A 539 -13.43 -1.91 8.23
N GLU A 540 -13.85 -3.04 8.78
CA GLU A 540 -15.07 -3.25 9.57
C GLU A 540 -14.86 -4.39 10.58
N ILE A 541 -15.65 -4.46 11.65
CA ILE A 541 -15.42 -5.41 12.75
C ILE A 541 -15.56 -6.88 12.33
N SER A 542 -16.49 -7.18 11.43
CA SER A 542 -16.80 -8.50 10.88
C SER A 542 -15.75 -9.03 9.90
N TRP A 543 -14.86 -8.17 9.41
CA TRP A 543 -13.87 -8.55 8.41
C TRP A 543 -12.84 -9.52 9.00
N ILE A 544 -12.81 -10.75 8.50
CA ILE A 544 -11.97 -11.84 9.06
C ILE A 544 -10.62 -12.00 8.38
N HIS A 545 -10.30 -11.13 7.42
CA HIS A 545 -9.06 -11.20 6.66
C HIS A 545 -8.01 -10.17 7.13
N ALA A 546 -8.26 -9.34 8.15
CA ALA A 546 -7.35 -8.23 8.54
C ALA A 546 -6.25 -8.62 9.55
N GLU A 547 -6.36 -9.76 10.23
CA GLU A 547 -5.51 -10.12 11.37
C GLU A 547 -4.28 -10.95 11.00
N ALA A 548 -3.92 -11.00 9.71
CA ALA A 548 -2.80 -11.79 9.22
C ALA A 548 -1.42 -11.15 9.38
N GLU A 549 -1.34 -9.98 10.03
CA GLU A 549 -0.09 -9.28 10.28
C GLU A 549 0.30 -9.27 11.77
N VAL A 550 1.61 -9.24 12.05
CA VAL A 550 2.12 -9.35 13.43
C VAL A 550 2.06 -8.01 14.14
N GLY A 551 1.27 -7.94 15.21
CA GLY A 551 1.30 -6.87 16.20
C GLY A 551 -0.08 -6.36 16.60
N PRO A 552 -0.18 -5.40 17.54
CA PRO A 552 -1.43 -4.70 17.84
C PRO A 552 -1.71 -3.66 16.75
N LEU A 553 -1.78 -4.10 15.48
CA LEU A 553 -2.13 -3.22 14.37
C LEU A 553 -3.54 -2.66 14.55
N TRP A 554 -4.39 -3.34 15.31
CA TRP A 554 -5.79 -2.98 15.48
C TRP A 554 -6.16 -2.69 16.94
N GLY A 555 -5.27 -2.79 17.93
CA GLY A 555 -5.68 -2.73 19.33
C GLY A 555 -6.31 -1.39 19.76
N GLU A 556 -6.92 -1.34 20.95
CA GLU A 556 -7.57 -0.14 21.52
C GLU A 556 -6.65 1.11 21.60
N GLY A 557 -5.33 0.92 21.53
CA GLY A 557 -4.33 1.99 21.45
C GLY A 557 -4.02 2.47 20.03
N HIS A 558 -4.78 2.08 19.02
CA HIS A 558 -4.48 2.41 17.62
C HIS A 558 -4.63 3.92 17.35
N ILE A 559 -3.72 4.45 16.52
CA ILE A 559 -3.59 5.89 16.28
C ILE A 559 -4.82 6.51 15.59
N VAL A 560 -5.59 5.71 14.84
CA VAL A 560 -6.84 6.15 14.19
C VAL A 560 -7.87 6.67 15.20
N ASN A 561 -7.86 6.17 16.45
CA ASN A 561 -8.78 6.62 17.49
C ASN A 561 -8.70 8.13 17.66
N ARG A 562 -7.49 8.67 17.65
CA ARG A 562 -7.30 10.11 17.80
C ARG A 562 -7.86 10.91 16.63
N ILE A 563 -7.74 10.39 15.41
CA ILE A 563 -8.34 11.02 14.22
C ILE A 563 -9.86 11.01 14.33
N GLN A 564 -10.45 9.85 14.64
CA GLN A 564 -11.91 9.71 14.74
C GLN A 564 -12.48 10.56 15.89
N GLU A 565 -11.79 10.66 17.03
CA GLU A 565 -12.16 11.54 18.14
C GLU A 565 -12.19 13.03 17.72
N LEU A 566 -11.13 13.51 17.06
CA LEU A 566 -11.04 14.89 16.59
C LEU A 566 -12.14 15.19 15.57
N LEU A 567 -12.28 14.31 14.57
CA LEU A 567 -13.33 14.43 13.57
C LEU A 567 -14.72 14.34 14.18
N ALA A 568 -14.96 13.57 15.23
CA ALA A 568 -16.27 13.48 15.87
C ALA A 568 -16.57 14.65 16.83
N ALA A 569 -15.54 15.28 17.41
CA ALA A 569 -15.69 16.39 18.35
C ALA A 569 -16.14 17.69 17.66
N ASP A 570 -15.73 17.91 16.41
CA ASP A 570 -16.03 19.14 15.68
C ASP A 570 -17.35 19.00 14.92
N GLU A 571 -18.34 19.86 15.22
CA GLU A 571 -19.60 19.90 14.46
C GLU A 571 -19.36 20.39 13.02
N THR A 572 -18.35 21.24 12.83
CA THR A 572 -17.95 21.83 11.55
C THR A 572 -16.42 21.79 11.40
N VAL A 573 -15.93 21.15 10.35
CA VAL A 573 -14.51 20.92 10.04
C VAL A 573 -14.08 21.84 8.89
N SER A 574 -13.03 22.62 9.10
CA SER A 574 -12.40 23.45 8.06
C SER A 574 -11.29 22.70 7.32
N PHE A 575 -10.82 23.25 6.21
CA PHE A 575 -9.63 22.72 5.53
C PHE A 575 -8.36 22.80 6.39
N GLN A 576 -8.28 23.77 7.30
CA GLN A 576 -7.16 23.86 8.25
C GLN A 576 -7.26 22.78 9.33
N ASP A 577 -8.46 22.48 9.83
CA ASP A 577 -8.67 21.41 10.81
C ASP A 577 -8.24 20.05 10.24
N MET A 578 -8.53 19.80 8.95
CA MET A 578 -8.00 18.62 8.26
C MET A 578 -6.48 18.52 8.36
N LYS A 579 -5.74 19.63 8.24
CA LYS A 579 -4.26 19.62 8.39
C LYS A 579 -3.82 19.52 9.86
N ASP A 580 -4.51 20.22 10.75
CA ASP A 580 -4.17 20.27 12.18
C ASP A 580 -4.36 18.90 12.85
N ILE A 581 -5.26 18.05 12.34
CA ILE A 581 -5.38 16.65 12.77
C ILE A 581 -4.07 15.89 12.51
N CYS A 582 -3.41 16.07 11.35
CA CYS A 582 -2.11 15.45 11.09
C CYS A 582 -1.07 15.86 12.14
N GLU A 583 -0.97 17.16 12.43
CA GLU A 583 -0.04 17.67 13.45
C GLU A 583 -0.39 17.13 14.84
N ASN A 584 -1.66 17.16 15.22
CA ASN A 584 -2.12 16.70 16.54
C ASN A 584 -1.72 15.25 16.78
N VAL A 585 -2.01 14.40 15.79
CA VAL A 585 -1.76 12.97 15.88
C VAL A 585 -0.26 12.67 15.85
N ALA A 586 0.53 13.41 15.06
CA ALA A 586 1.99 13.26 15.05
C ALA A 586 2.65 13.57 16.41
N TYR A 587 2.06 14.46 17.21
CA TYR A 587 2.54 14.78 18.56
C TYR A 587 1.82 14.00 19.68
N HIS A 588 0.91 13.09 19.34
CA HIS A 588 0.15 12.28 20.29
C HIS A 588 0.72 10.87 20.43
N ASP A 589 1.07 10.47 21.65
CA ASP A 589 1.47 9.09 21.93
C ASP A 589 0.24 8.25 22.31
N ALA A 590 -0.36 7.59 21.32
CA ALA A 590 -1.57 6.78 21.51
C ALA A 590 -1.36 5.64 22.52
N TYR A 591 -0.21 4.98 22.49
CA TYR A 591 0.13 3.94 23.47
C TYR A 591 0.35 4.51 24.86
N GLY A 592 1.03 5.65 24.96
CA GLY A 592 1.20 6.37 26.21
C GLY A 592 -0.14 6.77 26.84
N THR A 593 -1.09 7.24 26.03
CA THR A 593 -2.47 7.53 26.46
C THR A 593 -3.18 6.29 26.97
N TYR A 594 -3.17 5.22 26.17
CA TYR A 594 -3.84 3.97 26.49
C TYR A 594 -3.26 3.28 27.74
N PHE A 595 -1.92 3.13 27.81
CA PHE A 595 -1.27 2.37 28.88
C PHE A 595 -1.07 3.15 30.18
N LYS A 596 -1.16 4.48 30.18
CA LYS A 596 -0.89 5.29 31.38
C LYS A 596 -1.71 4.89 32.61
N PRO A 597 -3.04 4.66 32.55
CA PRO A 597 -3.80 4.24 33.72
C PRO A 597 -3.26 2.95 34.34
N PHE A 598 -2.88 1.98 33.50
CA PHE A 598 -2.30 0.71 33.94
C PHE A 598 -0.92 0.89 34.55
N LEU A 599 -0.07 1.70 33.93
CA LEU A 599 1.28 2.03 34.44
C LEU A 599 1.20 2.77 35.78
N LEU A 600 0.35 3.78 35.90
CA LEU A 600 0.13 4.51 37.16
C LEU A 600 -0.40 3.59 38.26
N SER A 601 -1.33 2.67 37.92
CA SER A 601 -1.82 1.66 38.87
C SER A 601 -0.70 0.70 39.32
N ALA A 602 0.15 0.24 38.41
CA ALA A 602 1.28 -0.63 38.74
C ALA A 602 2.33 0.10 39.61
N MET A 603 2.48 1.41 39.41
CA MET A 603 3.41 2.28 40.14
C MET A 603 2.85 2.84 41.46
N TYR A 604 1.60 2.54 41.81
CA TYR A 604 0.94 3.13 42.99
C TYR A 604 1.68 2.82 44.32
N ASN A 605 2.48 1.76 44.37
CA ASN A 605 3.28 1.36 45.54
C ASN A 605 4.77 1.78 45.48
N THR A 606 5.21 2.45 44.41
CA THR A 606 6.58 2.95 44.24
C THR A 606 6.63 4.44 44.53
N ALA A 607 7.16 4.83 45.70
CA ALA A 607 7.43 6.24 46.00
C ALA A 607 8.56 6.76 45.10
N GLY A 608 8.33 7.86 44.36
CA GLY A 608 9.40 8.50 43.58
C GLY A 608 8.96 9.57 42.58
N SER A 609 9.93 10.38 42.13
CA SER A 609 9.79 11.43 41.13
C SER A 609 9.23 10.96 39.78
N LEU A 610 9.35 9.67 39.46
CA LEU A 610 8.84 9.06 38.23
C LEU A 610 7.30 9.07 38.17
N VAL A 611 6.61 8.79 39.28
CA VAL A 611 5.14 8.84 39.37
C VAL A 611 4.65 10.27 39.12
N MET A 612 5.32 11.26 39.72
CA MET A 612 5.00 12.69 39.52
C MET A 612 5.19 13.14 38.07
N TRP A 613 6.28 12.70 37.41
CA TRP A 613 6.53 13.03 36.01
C TRP A 613 5.46 12.41 35.09
N TYR A 614 5.16 11.13 35.27
CA TYR A 614 4.18 10.41 34.46
C TYR A 614 2.74 10.94 34.68
N THR A 615 2.41 11.33 35.91
CA THR A 615 1.10 11.94 36.23
C THR A 615 0.93 13.29 35.54
N ARG A 616 2.00 14.10 35.45
CA ARG A 616 2.01 15.44 34.83
C ARG A 616 2.17 15.43 33.32
N TRP A 617 2.63 14.33 32.73
CA TRP A 617 2.73 14.19 31.29
C TRP A 617 1.33 14.17 30.66
N ASN A 618 1.05 15.10 29.75
CA ASN A 618 -0.27 15.38 29.21
C ASN A 618 -0.50 14.78 27.82
N HIS A 619 0.19 13.69 27.46
CA HIS A 619 -0.07 12.89 26.26
C HIS A 619 0.14 13.58 24.91
N GLY A 620 0.52 14.86 24.90
CA GLY A 620 0.61 15.65 23.68
C GLY A 620 0.89 17.12 23.95
N THR A 621 2.07 17.42 24.47
CA THR A 621 2.73 18.71 24.20
C THR A 621 4.22 18.54 24.46
N VAL A 622 5.01 18.28 23.42
CA VAL A 622 6.32 18.92 23.37
C VAL A 622 5.99 20.40 23.27
N MET A 623 6.20 21.15 24.35
CA MET A 623 5.91 22.58 24.39
C MET A 623 6.52 23.24 23.14
N LYS A 624 5.69 23.96 22.37
CA LYS A 624 6.11 25.04 21.45
C LYS A 624 6.80 26.13 22.29
N THR A 625 7.99 25.85 22.80
CA THR A 625 8.95 26.81 23.34
C THR A 625 10.36 26.21 23.24
N MET A 626 10.98 26.39 22.07
CA MET A 626 12.29 27.06 21.96
C MET A 626 12.32 27.84 20.66
#